data_AF-A0A8X6I7C4-F1
#
_entry.id   AF-A0A8X6I7C4-F1
#
_cell.length_a   1.000
_cell.length_b   1.000
_cell.length_c   1.000
_cell.angle_alpha   90.00
_cell.angle_beta   90.00
_cell.angle_gamma   90.00
#
_symmetry.space_group_name_H-M   'P 1'
#
loop_
_entity.id
_entity.type
_entity.pdbx_description
1 polymer ?
#
loop_
_entity_poly.entity_id
_entity_poly.type
_entity_poly.pdbx_seq_one_letter_code
_entity_poly.pdbx_strand_id
1 'polypeptide(L)'
;MVKSGENITLQIVRFLLDFWEIHRVRKITLNMFLNCIPDNFMSLLYSLEEKPLEMWDVKAEKGQVERVHDNDLKSLTIEIVGNHLCTTYITCPSDPQNTLGIQFPFLFLSIKNLKKPFTFEIL
;
A
#
# COMPACT_ATOMS: atom_id res chain seq x y z
N MET A 1 31.47 -17.87 2.26
CA MET A 1 31.65 -16.51 2.79
C MET A 1 31.09 -15.54 1.74
N VAL A 2 29.79 -15.27 1.78
CA VAL A 2 29.13 -14.29 0.89
C VAL A 2 28.61 -13.18 1.80
N LYS A 3 29.26 -12.02 1.70
CA LYS A 3 28.88 -10.76 2.36
C LYS A 3 28.01 -9.98 1.38
N SER A 4 26.80 -9.60 1.79
CA SER A 4 26.33 -8.21 1.86
C SER A 4 24.82 -8.24 2.03
N GLY A 5 24.35 -7.67 3.14
CA GLY A 5 22.93 -7.43 3.35
C GLY A 5 22.42 -6.41 2.34
N GLU A 6 21.24 -6.67 1.79
CA GLU A 6 20.53 -5.72 0.96
C GLU A 6 19.14 -5.52 1.58
N ASN A 7 19.05 -4.52 2.45
CA ASN A 7 17.81 -4.13 3.15
C ASN A 7 16.83 -3.46 2.17
N ILE A 8 15.79 -4.14 1.71
CA ILE A 8 14.76 -3.59 0.80
C ILE A 8 14.06 -2.38 1.47
N THR A 9 13.59 -1.34 0.79
CA THR A 9 12.76 -0.29 1.43
C THR A 9 11.60 -0.04 0.47
N LEU A 10 10.39 0.11 0.99
CA LEU A 10 9.25 0.65 0.26
C LEU A 10 9.04 2.10 0.68
N GLN A 11 8.45 2.91 -0.18
CA GLN A 11 7.89 4.19 0.24
C GLN A 11 6.59 4.29 -0.50
N ILE A 12 5.52 3.86 0.14
CA ILE A 12 4.20 3.91 -0.47
C ILE A 12 3.66 5.33 -0.27
N VAL A 13 3.58 6.05 -1.38
CA VAL A 13 2.96 7.38 -1.42
C VAL A 13 1.72 7.29 -2.28
N ARG A 14 0.61 6.88 -1.64
CA ARG A 14 -0.74 6.96 -2.20
C ARG A 14 -1.00 5.92 -3.29
N PHE A 15 -1.99 5.07 -3.04
CA PHE A 15 -2.68 4.37 -4.12
C PHE A 15 -3.67 5.37 -4.74
N LEU A 16 -3.55 5.62 -6.04
CA LEU A 16 -4.55 6.35 -6.81
C LEU A 16 -5.26 5.33 -7.72
N LEU A 17 -6.54 5.52 -8.03
CA LEU A 17 -7.29 4.73 -9.02
C LEU A 17 -8.01 5.76 -9.91
N ASP A 18 -7.64 5.89 -11.18
CA ASP A 18 -8.29 6.80 -12.15
C ASP A 18 -9.50 6.12 -12.82
N PHE A 19 -10.46 6.92 -13.29
CA PHE A 19 -11.51 6.50 -14.22
C PHE A 19 -11.65 7.52 -15.35
N TRP A 20 -11.70 7.05 -16.60
CA TRP A 20 -12.16 7.84 -17.74
C TRP A 20 -13.50 7.27 -18.21
N GLU A 21 -14.56 8.02 -17.90
CA GLU A 21 -15.97 7.91 -18.33
C GLU A 21 -16.76 6.60 -18.14
N ILE A 22 -18.04 6.80 -17.78
CA ILE A 22 -19.22 5.90 -17.77
C ILE A 22 -19.98 5.91 -16.44
N HIS A 23 -21.14 6.55 -16.51
CA HIS A 23 -22.22 6.57 -15.54
C HIS A 23 -22.70 5.18 -15.06
N ARG A 24 -23.13 5.17 -13.78
CA ARG A 24 -24.23 4.35 -13.19
C ARG A 24 -23.77 3.12 -12.36
N VAL A 25 -23.88 3.21 -11.03
CA VAL A 25 -24.79 2.45 -10.12
C VAL A 25 -24.29 2.58 -8.66
N ARG A 26 -25.26 2.57 -7.72
CA ARG A 26 -25.21 2.90 -6.30
C ARG A 26 -24.74 1.77 -5.37
N LYS A 27 -24.28 2.20 -4.18
CA LYS A 27 -24.40 1.58 -2.84
C LYS A 27 -23.61 0.28 -2.58
N ILE A 28 -22.44 0.45 -1.95
CA ILE A 28 -21.80 -0.56 -1.10
C ILE A 28 -21.66 0.05 0.30
N THR A 29 -21.88 -0.77 1.31
CA THR A 29 -22.09 -0.48 2.74
C THR A 29 -21.08 0.51 3.35
N LEU A 30 -21.62 1.53 4.00
CA LEU A 30 -20.99 2.79 4.42
C LEU A 30 -20.11 2.74 5.69
N ASN A 31 -19.53 1.60 6.06
CA ASN A 31 -18.80 1.48 7.35
C ASN A 31 -17.28 1.23 7.27
N MET A 32 -16.64 1.29 6.10
CA MET A 32 -15.18 1.10 6.00
C MET A 32 -14.46 2.10 5.07
N PHE A 33 -15.06 3.25 4.75
CA PHE A 33 -14.41 4.25 3.88
C PHE A 33 -14.58 5.67 4.43
N LEU A 34 -13.69 6.04 5.36
CA LEU A 34 -13.47 7.43 5.75
C LEU A 34 -12.26 7.93 4.97
N ASN A 35 -12.52 8.43 3.76
CA ASN A 35 -11.84 9.54 3.05
C ASN A 35 -12.13 9.46 1.54
N CYS A 36 -13.40 9.42 1.15
CA CYS A 36 -13.79 9.82 -0.20
C CYS A 36 -13.59 11.34 -0.30
N ILE A 37 -12.42 11.76 -0.78
CA ILE A 37 -12.22 13.12 -1.31
C ILE A 37 -13.28 13.32 -2.42
N PRO A 38 -13.83 14.54 -2.62
CA PRO A 38 -14.81 14.80 -3.68
C PRO A 38 -14.33 14.50 -5.12
N ASP A 39 -13.08 14.05 -5.28
CA ASP A 39 -12.51 13.57 -6.53
C ASP A 39 -12.46 12.04 -6.52
N ASN A 40 -12.90 11.42 -7.62
CA ASN A 40 -13.19 10.01 -7.91
C ASN A 40 -12.06 8.98 -7.67
N PHE A 41 -11.33 9.08 -6.56
CA PHE A 41 -10.19 8.25 -6.21
C PHE A 41 -10.43 7.55 -4.88
N MET A 42 -10.08 6.27 -4.81
CA MET A 42 -10.01 5.52 -3.56
C MET A 42 -8.54 5.21 -3.25
N SER A 43 -8.07 5.66 -2.09
CA SER A 43 -6.75 5.31 -1.58
C SER A 43 -6.87 4.11 -0.64
N LEU A 44 -6.15 3.03 -0.94
CA LEU A 44 -6.09 1.84 -0.07
C LEU A 44 -5.01 1.95 1.01
N LEU A 45 -3.98 2.76 0.78
CA LEU A 45 -2.91 3.01 1.73
C LEU A 45 -2.39 4.44 1.51
N TYR A 46 -2.52 5.25 2.56
CA TYR A 46 -2.02 6.61 2.57
C TYR A 46 -1.15 6.84 3.80
N SER A 47 0.14 7.08 3.55
CA SER A 47 1.17 7.21 4.58
C SER A 47 0.95 8.34 5.58
N LEU A 48 0.05 9.30 5.31
CA LEU A 48 -0.24 10.45 6.17
C LEU A 48 -1.47 10.25 7.08
N GLU A 49 -2.18 9.12 6.97
CA GLU A 49 -3.33 8.83 7.85
C GLU A 49 -2.90 8.59 9.31
N GLU A 50 -3.81 8.63 10.27
CA GLU A 50 -3.45 8.33 11.67
C GLU A 50 -2.96 6.87 11.81
N LYS A 51 -3.71 5.94 11.20
CA LYS A 51 -3.42 4.49 11.18
C LYS A 51 -3.41 3.97 9.73
N PRO A 52 -2.30 4.13 9.01
CA PRO A 52 -2.22 3.87 7.57
C PRO A 52 -2.43 2.39 7.23
N LEU A 53 -2.05 1.49 8.14
CA LEU A 53 -2.09 0.05 7.97
C LEU A 53 -3.31 -0.59 8.67
N GLU A 54 -4.33 0.18 9.03
CA GLU A 54 -5.49 -0.34 9.79
C GLU A 54 -6.23 -1.48 9.08
N MET A 55 -6.33 -1.42 7.74
CA MET A 55 -6.94 -2.47 6.92
C MET A 55 -5.94 -3.49 6.33
N TRP A 56 -4.68 -3.40 6.74
CA TRP A 56 -3.58 -4.22 6.22
C TRP A 56 -3.06 -5.16 7.30
N ASP A 57 -2.90 -6.44 6.99
CA ASP A 57 -2.10 -7.35 7.81
C ASP A 57 -0.62 -7.14 7.51
N VAL A 58 0.22 -7.22 8.54
CA VAL A 58 1.64 -6.90 8.47
C VAL A 58 2.44 -8.13 8.88
N LYS A 59 3.21 -8.67 7.94
CA LYS A 59 4.18 -9.74 8.20
C LYS A 59 5.59 -9.18 8.09
N ALA A 60 6.40 -9.34 9.14
CA ALA A 60 7.77 -8.84 9.17
C ALA A 60 8.73 -9.79 9.93
N GLU A 61 9.04 -10.95 9.35
CA GLU A 61 10.04 -11.84 9.94
C GLU A 61 11.46 -11.37 9.56
N LYS A 62 12.21 -10.89 10.55
CA LYS A 62 13.55 -10.30 10.37
C LYS A 62 13.58 -9.15 9.37
N GLY A 63 12.49 -8.37 9.35
CA GLY A 63 12.32 -7.13 8.61
C GLY A 63 11.61 -6.09 9.47
N GLN A 64 11.32 -4.93 8.89
CA GLN A 64 10.58 -3.84 9.50
C GLN A 64 9.52 -3.30 8.55
N VAL A 65 8.38 -2.91 9.11
CA VAL A 65 7.35 -2.13 8.44
C VAL A 65 7.06 -0.92 9.31
N GLU A 66 7.51 0.25 8.86
CA GLU A 66 7.45 1.47 9.66
C GLU A 66 7.14 2.69 8.82
N ARG A 67 6.70 3.76 9.48
CA ARG A 67 6.48 5.06 8.85
C ARG A 67 7.74 5.90 8.99
N VAL A 68 8.33 6.31 7.87
CA VAL A 68 9.59 7.07 7.83
C VAL A 68 9.41 8.40 7.11
N HIS A 69 10.22 9.41 7.47
CA HIS A 69 10.28 10.66 6.73
C HIS A 69 11.21 10.51 5.52
N ASP A 70 10.70 10.71 4.31
CA ASP A 70 11.52 10.73 3.11
C ASP A 70 12.08 12.11 2.84
N ASN A 71 13.41 12.20 2.66
CA ASN A 71 14.09 13.48 2.45
C ASN A 71 13.82 14.09 1.06
N ASP A 72 13.61 13.27 0.03
CA ASP A 72 13.40 13.75 -1.33
C ASP A 72 11.95 14.26 -1.50
N LEU A 73 10.99 13.55 -0.93
CA LEU A 73 9.57 13.91 -0.92
C LEU A 73 9.20 14.91 0.18
N LYS A 74 10.06 15.06 1.20
CA LYS A 74 9.82 15.87 2.41
C LYS A 74 8.48 15.51 3.10
N SER A 75 8.14 14.24 3.11
CA SER A 75 6.85 13.74 3.60
C SER A 75 7.00 12.37 4.26
N LEU A 76 5.97 11.94 4.99
CA LEU A 76 5.94 10.61 5.61
C LEU A 76 5.58 9.57 4.55
N THR A 77 6.23 8.41 4.64
CA THR A 77 6.08 7.28 3.72
C THR A 77 6.06 5.99 4.53
N ILE A 78 5.45 4.93 3.99
CA ILE A 78 5.51 3.60 4.61
C ILE A 78 6.68 2.83 4.01
N GLU A 79 7.62 2.50 4.88
CA GLU A 79 8.79 1.68 4.60
C GLU A 79 8.60 0.24 5.03
N ILE A 80 8.79 -0.66 4.07
CA ILE A 80 8.76 -2.11 4.25
C ILE A 80 10.12 -2.64 3.80
N VAL A 81 10.85 -3.22 4.75
CA VAL A 81 12.23 -3.65 4.59
C VAL A 81 12.39 -5.06 5.12
N GLY A 82 12.89 -5.97 4.31
CA GLY A 82 13.17 -7.33 4.75
C GLY A 82 14.31 -7.96 3.97
N ASN A 83 14.86 -9.04 4.52
CA ASN A 83 15.89 -9.83 3.84
C ASN A 83 15.29 -10.71 2.73
N HIS A 84 14.01 -11.09 2.83
CA HIS A 84 13.32 -11.93 1.86
C HIS A 84 11.90 -11.41 1.59
N LEU A 85 11.48 -11.42 0.31
CA LEU A 85 10.16 -10.93 -0.11
C LEU A 85 9.01 -11.72 0.53
N CYS A 86 9.17 -13.04 0.69
CA CYS A 86 8.14 -13.91 1.25
C CYS A 86 8.03 -13.86 2.79
N THR A 87 8.92 -13.11 3.46
CA THR A 87 8.93 -13.01 4.92
C THR A 87 8.66 -11.60 5.43
N THR A 88 8.64 -10.59 4.56
CA THR A 88 8.28 -9.22 4.93
C THR A 88 7.40 -8.57 3.87
N TYR A 89 6.11 -8.45 4.18
CA TYR A 89 5.10 -7.91 3.27
C TYR A 89 3.88 -7.41 4.05
N ILE A 90 3.00 -6.69 3.35
CA ILE A 90 1.68 -6.30 3.85
C ILE A 90 0.61 -6.88 2.92
N THR A 91 -0.52 -7.29 3.48
CA THR A 91 -1.66 -7.85 2.72
C THR A 91 -2.95 -7.12 3.05
N CYS A 92 -3.79 -6.89 2.05
CA CYS A 92 -5.10 -6.26 2.23
C CYS A 92 -6.16 -7.09 1.52
N PRO A 93 -7.31 -7.38 2.16
CA PRO A 93 -7.68 -6.98 3.52
C PRO A 93 -6.89 -7.77 4.59
N SER A 94 -6.86 -7.26 5.83
CA SER A 94 -6.14 -7.88 6.93
C SER A 94 -6.69 -9.27 7.32
N ASP A 95 -7.98 -9.50 7.12
CA ASP A 95 -8.59 -10.81 7.25
C ASP A 95 -8.59 -11.52 5.88
N PRO A 96 -7.89 -12.66 5.73
CA PRO A 96 -7.80 -13.39 4.47
C PRO A 96 -9.14 -14.00 4.00
N GLN A 97 -10.18 -14.04 4.84
CA GLN A 97 -11.52 -14.47 4.42
C GLN A 97 -12.30 -13.36 3.71
N ASN A 98 -11.83 -12.11 3.78
CA ASN A 98 -12.46 -10.97 3.14
C ASN A 98 -11.83 -10.67 1.79
N THR A 99 -12.60 -10.00 0.93
CA THR A 99 -12.15 -9.55 -0.40
C THR A 99 -12.44 -8.07 -0.59
N LEU A 100 -11.56 -7.35 -1.29
CA LEU A 100 -11.81 -5.96 -1.67
C LEU A 100 -12.71 -5.90 -2.91
N GLY A 101 -13.90 -5.33 -2.78
CA GLY A 101 -14.85 -5.11 -3.89
C GLY A 101 -14.52 -3.89 -4.74
N ILE A 102 -13.30 -3.80 -5.28
CA ILE A 102 -12.82 -2.66 -6.07
C ILE A 102 -13.28 -2.79 -7.52
N GLN A 103 -13.98 -1.77 -8.03
CA GLN A 103 -14.52 -1.74 -9.39
C GLN A 103 -13.71 -0.83 -10.34
N PHE A 104 -12.64 -0.22 -9.86
CA PHE A 104 -11.82 0.69 -10.66
C PHE A 104 -10.87 -0.09 -11.58
N PRO A 105 -10.73 0.30 -12.86
CA PRO A 105 -9.97 -0.43 -13.86
C PRO A 105 -8.45 -0.23 -13.78
N PHE A 106 -7.99 0.75 -13.01
CA PHE A 106 -6.57 1.12 -12.95
C PHE A 106 -6.08 1.15 -11.51
N LEU A 107 -4.95 0.50 -11.25
CA LEU A 107 -4.20 0.55 -10.00
C LEU A 107 -2.98 1.45 -10.15
N PHE A 108 -2.87 2.52 -9.35
CA PHE A 108 -1.67 3.35 -9.32
C PHE A 108 -0.91 3.13 -8.02
N LEU A 109 0.39 2.93 -8.16
CA LEU A 109 1.35 2.74 -7.08
C LEU A 109 2.44 3.80 -7.19
N SER A 110 2.62 4.64 -6.17
CA SER A 110 3.84 5.44 -6.05
C SER A 110 4.82 4.73 -5.14
N ILE A 111 5.96 4.33 -5.71
CA ILE A 111 6.98 3.55 -5.03
C ILE A 111 8.34 4.18 -5.33
N LYS A 112 9.12 4.43 -4.28
CA LYS A 112 10.53 4.83 -4.44
C LYS A 112 11.37 3.61 -4.84
N ASN A 113 12.00 3.68 -6.01
CA ASN A 113 12.93 2.65 -6.46
C ASN A 113 14.24 2.75 -5.67
N LEU A 114 14.51 1.75 -4.84
CA LEU A 114 15.72 1.68 -4.01
C LEU A 114 16.74 0.69 -4.52
N LYS A 115 16.60 0.27 -5.78
CA LYS A 115 17.47 -0.67 -6.47
C LYS A 115 17.57 -2.03 -5.75
N LYS A 116 16.46 -2.43 -5.15
CA LYS A 116 16.28 -3.71 -4.45
C LYS A 116 15.13 -4.49 -5.09
N PRO A 117 15.11 -5.83 -4.98
CA PRO A 117 13.99 -6.62 -5.48
C PRO A 117 12.67 -6.13 -4.90
N PHE A 118 11.66 -5.99 -5.74
CA PHE A 118 10.31 -5.61 -5.36
C PHE A 118 9.32 -6.43 -6.18
N THR A 119 8.26 -6.88 -5.52
CA THR A 119 7.13 -7.54 -6.14
C THR A 119 5.85 -7.09 -5.46
N PHE A 120 4.76 -7.09 -6.22
CA PHE A 120 3.40 -6.96 -5.70
C PHE A 120 2.52 -7.94 -6.45
N GLU A 121 1.42 -8.33 -5.83
CA GLU A 121 0.44 -9.22 -6.44
C GLU A 121 -0.98 -8.69 -6.23
N ILE A 122 -1.88 -9.06 -7.15
CA ILE A 122 -3.31 -8.85 -7.06
C ILE A 122 -3.91 -10.24 -7.27
N LEU A 123 -4.63 -10.74 -6.26
CA LEU A 123 -5.24 -12.07 -6.24
C LEU A 123 -6.74 -12.00 -6.52
#